data_AF-A0A917MXT1-F1
#
_entry.id   AF-A0A917MXT1-F1
#
_cell.length_a   1.000
_cell.length_b   1.000
_cell.length_c   1.000
_cell.angle_alpha   90.00
_cell.angle_beta   90.00
_cell.angle_gamma   90.00
#
_symmetry.space_group_name_H-M   'P 1'
#
loop_
_entity.id
_entity.type
_entity.pdbx_description
1 polymer ?
#
loop_
_entity_poly.entity_id
_entity_poly.type
_entity_poly.pdbx_seq_one_letter_code
_entity_poly.pdbx_strand_id
1 'polypeptide(L)'
;MTSNKIHFTMSDFLYCHNPLDEDFGEYVLHLPQPNALIKVILLDEQDAIESDEFVHKTFVYDDGDIVEEYQFVFTPFAPLDKTIYTEDLIISILDAAWDYWVDVLQWEDEDDEDDDY
;
A
#
# COMPACT_ATOMS: atom_id res chain seq x y z
N MET A 1 -0.35 -29.98 7.86
CA MET A 1 -1.13 -28.78 8.19
C MET A 1 -1.16 -27.95 6.91
N THR A 2 -2.29 -27.93 6.22
CA THR A 2 -2.47 -27.11 5.02
C THR A 2 -2.51 -25.65 5.46
N SER A 3 -1.47 -24.90 5.12
CA SER A 3 -1.47 -23.44 5.27
C SER A 3 -2.62 -22.91 4.40
N ASN A 4 -3.68 -22.42 5.03
CA ASN A 4 -4.70 -21.65 4.32
C ASN A 4 -4.02 -20.34 3.91
N LYS A 5 -3.43 -20.33 2.71
CA LYS A 5 -2.98 -19.08 2.10
C LYS A 5 -4.23 -18.23 1.90
N ILE A 6 -4.27 -17.09 2.59
CA ILE A 6 -5.26 -16.07 2.33
C ILE A 6 -4.98 -15.56 0.92
N HIS A 7 -6.03 -15.53 0.10
CA HIS A 7 -5.93 -15.09 -1.29
C HIS A 7 -6.56 -13.71 -1.35
N PHE A 8 -5.76 -12.72 -1.74
CA PHE A 8 -6.20 -11.36 -2.00
C PHE A 8 -6.47 -11.20 -3.50
N THR A 9 -7.45 -10.37 -3.82
CA THR A 9 -7.86 -10.03 -5.18
C THR A 9 -7.71 -8.53 -5.39
N MET A 10 -7.52 -8.09 -6.64
CA MET A 10 -7.38 -6.65 -6.94
C MET A 10 -8.59 -5.81 -6.48
N SER A 11 -9.78 -6.41 -6.44
CA SER A 11 -10.99 -5.76 -5.91
C SER A 11 -11.00 -5.56 -4.39
N ASP A 12 -10.04 -6.14 -3.67
CA ASP A 12 -9.89 -5.93 -2.22
C ASP A 12 -9.20 -4.60 -1.90
N PHE A 13 -8.61 -3.95 -2.90
CA PHE A 13 -7.86 -2.71 -2.77
C PHE A 13 -8.48 -1.58 -3.60
N LEU A 14 -8.33 -0.35 -3.12
CA LEU A 14 -8.74 0.85 -3.85
C LEU A 14 -7.71 1.96 -3.63
N TYR A 15 -7.09 2.41 -4.71
CA TYR A 15 -6.27 3.62 -4.72
C TYR A 15 -7.13 4.85 -4.42
N CYS A 16 -6.66 5.68 -3.50
CA CYS A 16 -7.29 6.90 -3.04
C CYS A 16 -6.25 8.01 -2.95
N HIS A 17 -6.50 9.10 -3.67
CA HIS A 17 -5.75 10.35 -3.55
C HIS A 17 -6.72 11.52 -3.40
N ASN A 18 -6.23 12.66 -2.92
CA ASN A 18 -7.03 13.89 -2.87
C ASN A 18 -6.74 14.73 -4.12
N PRO A 19 -7.65 14.79 -5.11
CA PRO A 19 -7.40 15.52 -6.35
C PRO A 19 -7.38 17.05 -6.17
N LEU A 20 -7.69 17.55 -4.98
CA LEU A 20 -7.67 18.99 -4.67
C LEU A 20 -6.42 19.40 -3.89
N ASP A 21 -5.63 18.43 -3.41
CA ASP A 21 -4.47 18.64 -2.54
C ASP A 21 -3.51 17.45 -2.69
N GLU A 22 -2.60 17.56 -3.66
CA GLU A 22 -1.59 16.53 -3.96
C GLU A 22 -0.65 16.31 -2.76
N ASP A 23 -0.42 17.34 -1.96
CA ASP A 23 0.39 17.27 -0.73
C ASP A 23 -0.28 16.46 0.40
N PHE A 24 -1.57 16.10 0.25
CA PHE A 24 -2.30 15.30 1.24
C PHE A 24 -1.80 13.84 1.30
N GLY A 25 -1.10 13.43 0.25
CA GLY A 25 -0.48 12.12 0.10
C GLY A 25 -1.42 11.05 -0.47
N GLU A 26 -0.85 9.88 -0.63
CA GLU A 26 -1.46 8.75 -1.34
C GLU A 26 -1.83 7.62 -0.37
N TYR A 27 -2.94 6.96 -0.69
CA TYR A 27 -3.50 5.93 0.18
C TYR A 27 -4.07 4.77 -0.62
N VAL A 28 -3.97 3.57 -0.03
CA VAL A 28 -4.67 2.37 -0.49
C VAL A 28 -5.65 1.93 0.59
N LEU A 29 -6.92 1.73 0.23
CA LEU A 29 -7.91 1.14 1.12
C LEU A 29 -7.89 -0.38 0.98
N HIS A 30 -7.73 -1.10 2.09
CA HIS A 30 -8.01 -2.54 2.15
C HIS A 30 -9.43 -2.75 2.66
N LEU A 31 -10.31 -3.26 1.80
CA LEU A 31 -11.75 -3.38 2.04
C LEU A 31 -12.15 -4.60 2.90
N PRO A 32 -11.53 -5.79 2.75
CA PRO A 32 -11.83 -6.94 3.60
C PRO A 32 -11.45 -6.72 5.06
N GLN A 33 -11.95 -7.57 5.95
CA GLN A 33 -11.55 -7.55 7.36
C GLN A 33 -10.15 -8.19 7.54
N PRO A 34 -9.19 -7.51 8.18
CA PRO A 34 -9.32 -6.22 8.86
C PRO A 34 -9.30 -5.05 7.86
N ASN A 35 -10.34 -4.21 7.93
CA ASN A 35 -10.43 -3.06 7.04
C ASN A 35 -9.47 -1.96 7.49
N ALA A 36 -8.77 -1.36 6.54
CA ALA A 36 -7.72 -0.41 6.87
C ALA A 36 -7.48 0.62 5.77
N LEU A 37 -6.90 1.72 6.21
CA LEU A 37 -6.24 2.69 5.39
C LEU A 37 -4.74 2.37 5.42
N ILE A 38 -4.14 2.19 4.26
CA ILE A 38 -2.71 2.02 4.09
C ILE A 38 -2.18 3.35 3.54
N LYS A 39 -1.37 4.05 4.32
CA LYS A 39 -0.68 5.25 3.82
C LYS A 39 0.52 4.81 2.99
N VAL A 40 0.63 5.35 1.78
CA VAL A 40 1.80 5.21 0.91
C VAL A 40 2.72 6.41 1.14
N ILE A 41 4.00 6.15 1.36
CA ILE A 41 5.00 7.18 1.63
C ILE A 41 6.18 6.94 0.70
N LEU A 42 6.41 7.83 -0.25
CA LEU A 42 7.63 7.87 -1.04
C LEU A 42 8.77 8.44 -0.18
N LEU A 43 9.76 7.61 0.14
CA LEU A 43 10.79 7.93 1.14
C LEU A 43 11.82 8.96 0.65
N ASP A 44 11.90 9.19 -0.66
CA ASP A 44 12.72 10.25 -1.23
C ASP A 44 12.11 11.64 -1.00
N GLU A 45 10.80 11.72 -0.78
CA GLU A 45 10.06 12.97 -0.58
C GLU A 45 9.62 13.18 0.87
N GLN A 46 9.34 12.10 1.59
CA GLN A 46 8.75 12.12 2.92
C GLN A 46 9.54 11.25 3.90
N ASP A 47 9.66 11.71 5.14
CA ASP A 47 10.30 10.93 6.20
C ASP A 47 9.50 9.65 6.53
N ALA A 48 10.21 8.54 6.73
CA ALA A 48 9.64 7.28 7.20
C ALA A 48 8.99 7.43 8.59
N ILE A 49 7.91 6.69 8.82
CA ILE A 49 7.29 6.53 10.13
C ILE A 49 7.99 5.38 10.86
N GLU A 50 8.72 5.72 11.92
CA GLU A 50 9.42 4.79 12.81
C GLU A 50 8.64 4.69 14.14
N SER A 51 7.58 3.90 14.18
CA SER A 51 6.73 3.75 15.37
C SER A 51 6.17 2.34 15.52
N ASP A 52 6.34 1.78 16.73
CA ASP A 52 5.77 0.48 17.13
C ASP A 52 4.22 0.51 17.24
N GLU A 53 3.60 1.69 17.12
CA GLU A 53 2.14 1.84 17.14
C GLU A 53 1.47 1.27 15.89
N PHE A 54 2.20 1.25 14.77
CA PHE A 54 1.70 0.81 13.48
C PHE A 54 2.50 -0.39 12.97
N VAL A 55 1.84 -1.25 12.20
CA VAL A 55 2.57 -2.23 11.39
C VAL A 55 2.88 -1.55 10.07
N HIS A 56 4.16 -1.51 9.72
CA HIS A 56 4.63 -0.89 8.48
C HIS A 56 5.65 -1.79 7.79
N LYS A 57 5.83 -1.58 6.49
CA LYS A 57 6.81 -2.29 5.68
C LYS A 57 7.33 -1.39 4.56
N THR A 58 8.61 -1.51 4.27
CA THR A 58 9.27 -0.80 3.17
C THR A 58 9.38 -1.70 1.95
N PHE A 59 9.17 -1.11 0.78
CA PHE A 59 9.23 -1.71 -0.55
C PHE A 59 10.15 -0.88 -1.45
N VAL A 60 10.63 -1.50 -2.52
CA VAL A 60 11.47 -0.85 -3.53
C VAL A 60 10.82 -1.08 -4.88
N TYR A 61 10.55 0.00 -5.60
CA TYR A 61 10.22 -0.02 -7.03
C TYR A 61 11.50 0.13 -7.84
N ASP A 62 11.69 -0.71 -8.86
CA ASP A 62 12.83 -0.66 -9.78
C ASP A 62 12.33 -1.15 -11.15
N ASP A 63 12.14 -0.21 -12.08
CA ASP A 63 11.71 -0.49 -13.46
C ASP A 63 12.90 -0.53 -14.44
N GLY A 64 14.12 -0.28 -13.94
CA GLY A 64 15.37 -0.21 -14.71
C GLY A 64 15.84 1.21 -15.05
N ASP A 65 14.95 2.20 -15.03
CA ASP A 65 15.24 3.62 -15.27
C ASP A 65 15.15 4.45 -13.98
N ILE A 66 14.22 4.08 -13.09
CA ILE A 66 13.95 4.73 -11.81
C ILE A 66 14.05 3.69 -10.68
N VAL A 67 14.58 4.11 -9.53
CA VAL A 67 14.59 3.32 -8.29
C VAL A 67 14.04 4.18 -7.17
N GLU A 68 12.92 3.75 -6.59
CA GLU A 68 12.20 4.47 -5.56
C GLU A 68 11.92 3.57 -4.34
N GLU A 69 12.03 4.15 -3.15
CA GLU A 69 11.71 3.45 -1.90
C GLU A 69 10.39 3.94 -1.33
N TYR A 70 9.50 3.00 -1.00
CA TYR A 70 8.18 3.30 -0.45
C TYR A 70 8.02 2.66 0.93
N GLN A 71 7.38 3.37 1.86
CA GLN A 71 6.90 2.77 3.10
C GLN A 71 5.38 2.73 3.12
N PHE A 72 4.83 1.55 3.41
CA PHE A 72 3.41 1.37 3.62
C PHE A 72 3.12 1.26 5.11
N VAL A 73 2.15 2.04 5.59
CA VAL A 73 1.76 2.08 7.00
C VAL A 73 0.31 1.65 7.16
N PHE A 74 0.08 0.53 7.84
CA PHE A 74 -1.25 -0.04 8.04
C PHE A 74 -1.99 0.61 9.21
N THR A 75 -3.10 1.29 8.92
CA THR A 75 -3.96 1.94 9.92
C THR A 75 -5.37 1.35 9.90
N PRO A 76 -5.75 0.53 10.89
CA PRO A 76 -7.07 -0.10 10.90
C PRO A 76 -8.17 0.91 11.22
N PHE A 77 -9.34 0.77 10.60
CA PHE A 77 -10.50 1.64 10.89
C PHE A 77 -11.15 1.34 12.26
N ALA A 78 -10.86 0.17 12.83
CA ALA A 78 -11.35 -0.25 14.13
C ALA A 78 -10.22 -0.89 14.94
N PRO A 79 -10.32 -0.89 16.29
CA PRO A 79 -9.36 -1.60 17.13
C PRO A 79 -9.24 -3.07 16.72
N LEU A 80 -8.00 -3.52 16.47
CA LEU A 80 -7.74 -4.89 16.03
C LEU A 80 -7.70 -5.86 17.22
N ASP A 81 -8.38 -7.00 17.06
CA ASP A 81 -8.10 -8.18 17.88
C ASP A 81 -6.79 -8.82 17.40
N LYS A 82 -5.69 -8.52 18.10
CA LYS A 82 -4.34 -9.03 17.78
C LYS A 82 -4.21 -10.55 17.89
N THR A 83 -5.20 -11.26 18.45
CA THR A 83 -5.22 -12.73 18.46
C THR A 83 -5.69 -13.34 17.14
N ILE A 84 -6.41 -12.54 16.34
CA ILE A 84 -6.96 -12.92 15.04
C ILE A 84 -6.15 -12.25 13.92
N TYR A 85 -5.92 -10.94 14.06
CA TYR A 85 -5.19 -10.12 13.10
C TYR A 85 -3.76 -9.93 13.56
N THR A 86 -2.93 -10.94 13.29
CA THR A 86 -1.52 -10.94 13.65
C THR A 86 -0.71 -9.97 12.78
N GLU A 87 0.48 -9.60 13.25
CA GLU A 87 1.42 -8.81 12.47
C GLU A 87 1.77 -9.50 11.14
N ASP A 88 2.06 -10.81 11.15
CA ASP A 88 2.31 -11.60 9.93
C ASP A 88 1.16 -11.51 8.91
N LEU A 89 -0.10 -11.48 9.39
CA LEU A 89 -1.25 -11.30 8.52
C LEU A 89 -1.25 -9.90 7.91
N ILE A 90 -1.02 -8.87 8.72
CA ILE A 90 -0.99 -7.48 8.25
C ILE A 90 0.15 -7.29 7.24
N ILE A 91 1.32 -7.87 7.48
CA ILE A 91 2.43 -7.87 6.51
C ILE A 91 2.01 -8.53 5.20
N SER A 92 1.25 -9.63 5.23
CA SER A 92 0.73 -10.24 3.99
C SER A 92 -0.28 -9.37 3.24
N ILE A 93 -1.04 -8.53 3.96
CA ILE A 93 -1.92 -7.52 3.35
C ILE A 93 -1.09 -6.42 2.70
N LEU A 94 -0.04 -5.94 3.38
CA LEU A 94 0.87 -4.93 2.82
C LEU A 94 1.59 -5.45 1.57
N ASP A 95 2.00 -6.72 1.55
CA ASP A 95 2.59 -7.36 0.37
C ASP A 95 1.61 -7.40 -0.80
N ALA A 96 0.35 -7.76 -0.56
CA ALA A 96 -0.67 -7.76 -1.61
C ALA A 96 -1.06 -6.33 -2.05
N ALA A 97 -1.03 -5.36 -1.14
CA ALA A 97 -1.24 -3.96 -1.46
C ALA A 97 -0.09 -3.39 -2.31
N TRP A 98 1.14 -3.86 -2.09
CA TRP A 98 2.29 -3.50 -2.91
C TRP A 98 2.13 -4.01 -4.34
N ASP A 99 1.72 -5.26 -4.52
CA ASP A 99 1.44 -5.80 -5.86
C ASP A 99 0.38 -4.95 -6.59
N TYR A 100 -0.68 -4.53 -5.88
CA TYR A 100 -1.68 -3.60 -6.42
C TYR A 100 -1.12 -2.21 -6.72
N TRP A 101 -0.23 -1.67 -5.88
CA TRP A 101 0.38 -0.35 -6.07
C TRP A 101 1.31 -0.32 -7.28
N VAL A 102 2.08 -1.39 -7.51
CA VAL A 102 2.89 -1.52 -8.72
C VAL A 102 2.03 -1.43 -9.99
N ASP A 103 0.84 -2.05 -9.98
CA ASP A 103 -0.11 -1.92 -11.10
C ASP A 103 -0.63 -0.47 -11.26
N VAL A 104 -0.73 0.31 -10.18
CA VAL A 104 -1.10 1.73 -10.22
C VAL A 104 0.02 2.58 -10.81
N LEU A 105 1.27 2.41 -10.35
CA LEU A 105 2.43 3.13 -10.88
C LEU A 105 2.58 2.91 -12.38
N GLN A 106 2.50 1.65 -12.82
CA GLN A 106 2.59 1.32 -14.25
C GLN A 106 1.45 1.91 -15.06
N TRP A 107 0.26 2.02 -14.49
CA TRP A 107 -0.87 2.67 -15.17
C TRP A 107 -0.67 4.18 -15.30
N GLU A 108 -0.12 4.84 -14.28
CA GLU A 108 0.21 6.28 -14.34
C GLU A 108 1.32 6.55 -15.38
N ASP A 109 2.35 5.70 -15.43
CA ASP A 109 3.42 5.78 -16.44
C ASP A 109 2.86 5.64 -17.89
N GLU A 110 1.91 4.72 -18.10
CA GLU A 110 1.28 4.51 -19.41
C GLU A 110 0.37 5.67 -19.85
N ASP A 111 -0.35 6.31 -18.92
CA ASP A 111 -1.26 7.44 -19.21
C ASP A 111 -0.46 8.70 -19.59
N ASP A 112 0.69 8.92 -18.93
CA ASP A 112 1.60 10.04 -19.23
C ASP A 112 2.24 9.94 -20.63
N GLU A 113 2.45 8.73 -21.16
CA GLU A 113 2.97 8.55 -22.52
C GLU A 113 1.92 8.82 -23.63
N ASP A 114 0.62 8.67 -23.33
CA ASP A 114 -0.47 8.79 -24.31
C ASP A 114 -0.94 10.25 -24.54
N ASP A 115 -0.64 11.16 -23.61
CA ASP A 115 -1.04 12.58 -23.68
C ASP A 115 -0.11 13.46 -24.57
N ASP A 116 0.95 12.87 -25.14
CA ASP A 116 1.97 13.54 -25.97
C ASP A 116 1.67 13.53 -27.51
N TYR A 117 0.43 13.23 -27.93
CA TYR A 117 0.01 13.13 -29.36
C TYR A 117 -0.94 14.23 -29.89
#